data_AF-A0AAW6TZ69-F1
#
_entry.id   AF-A0AAW6TZ69-F1
#
_cell.length_a   1.000
_cell.length_b   1.000
_cell.length_c   1.000
_cell.angle_alpha   90.00
_cell.angle_beta   90.00
_cell.angle_gamma   90.00
#
_symmetry.space_group_name_H-M   'P 1'
#
loop_
_entity.id
_entity.type
_entity.pdbx_description
1 polymer ?
#
loop_
_entity_poly.entity_id
_entity_poly.type
_entity_poly.pdbx_seq_one_letter_code
_entity_poly.pdbx_strand_id
1 'polypeptide(L)'
;MRYGSMDAFRFDVSSEQRQVCTWVAEQASMGITRITYDDLKAALDVGDDREITRVLREIRERLDDVHEMVQFPIVNTVRPYFEVHPNADYIWDDYRRAEHEAEHLGFDGSDDALETSDCPVYSYAACTA
;
A
#
# COMPACT_ATOMS: atom_id res chain seq x y z
N MET A 1 -4.74 -11.83 15.28
CA MET A 1 -3.32 -11.44 15.13
C MET A 1 -3.31 -9.92 15.02
N ARG A 2 -2.65 -9.20 15.94
CA ARG A 2 -2.61 -7.73 15.93
C ARG A 2 -1.52 -7.33 14.95
N TYR A 3 -1.90 -6.80 13.78
CA TYR A 3 -0.96 -6.12 12.89
C TYR A 3 -0.21 -5.08 13.72
N GLY A 4 1.10 -5.25 13.84
CA GLY A 4 1.94 -4.33 14.58
C GLY A 4 1.86 -2.96 13.91
N SER A 5 2.02 -1.88 14.66
CA SER A 5 1.87 -0.51 14.17
C SER A 5 2.66 -0.20 12.88
N MET A 6 3.68 -1.00 12.54
CA MET A 6 4.45 -0.88 11.29
C MET A 6 3.65 -1.24 10.03
N ASP A 7 2.72 -2.21 10.08
CA ASP A 7 1.88 -2.56 8.92
C ASP A 7 0.78 -1.53 8.67
N ALA A 8 0.34 -0.80 9.70
CA ALA A 8 -0.64 0.27 9.56
C ALA A 8 -0.09 1.49 8.78
N PHE A 9 1.21 1.77 8.89
CA PHE A 9 1.85 2.82 8.09
C PHE A 9 2.04 2.40 6.64
N ARG A 10 2.11 1.10 6.36
CA ARG A 10 2.31 0.55 5.01
C ARG A 10 1.16 0.91 4.07
N PHE A 11 -0.04 1.20 4.55
CA PHE A 11 -1.21 1.45 3.69
C PHE A 11 -1.74 2.90 3.70
N ASP A 12 -1.02 3.82 4.34
CA ASP A 12 -1.46 5.23 4.46
C ASP A 12 -1.03 6.08 3.27
N VAL A 13 -1.32 5.64 2.04
CA VAL A 13 -1.00 6.38 0.80
C VAL A 13 -2.18 7.27 0.43
N SER A 14 -1.96 8.58 0.37
CA SER A 14 -3.02 9.53 -0.03
C SER A 14 -3.44 9.32 -1.49
N SER A 15 -4.62 9.80 -1.88
CA SER A 15 -5.10 9.68 -3.26
C SER A 15 -4.12 10.27 -4.29
N GLU A 16 -3.48 11.39 -3.94
CA GLU A 16 -2.48 12.06 -4.78
C GLU A 16 -1.20 11.22 -4.91
N GLN A 17 -0.70 10.72 -3.78
CA GLN A 17 0.48 9.84 -3.76
C GLN A 17 0.21 8.55 -4.55
N ARG A 18 -1.00 7.99 -4.43
CA ARG A 18 -1.43 6.80 -5.19
C ARG A 18 -1.43 7.07 -6.69
N GLN A 19 -1.91 8.23 -7.11
CA GLN A 19 -1.93 8.61 -8.53
C GLN A 19 -0.50 8.77 -9.07
N VAL A 20 0.39 9.42 -8.31
CA VAL A 20 1.82 9.51 -8.64
C VAL A 20 2.45 8.12 -8.75
N CYS A 21 2.32 7.29 -7.72
CA CYS A 21 2.94 5.96 -7.70
C CYS A 21 2.39 5.05 -8.80
N THR A 22 1.08 5.08 -9.06
CA THR A 22 0.47 4.34 -10.18
C THR A 22 1.07 4.76 -11.51
N TRP A 23 1.16 6.06 -11.76
CA TRP A 23 1.70 6.55 -13.01
C TRP A 23 3.21 6.28 -13.13
N VAL A 24 3.99 6.42 -12.05
CA VAL A 24 5.41 6.07 -12.01
C VAL A 24 5.64 4.58 -12.30
N ALA A 25 4.81 3.70 -11.74
CA ALA A 25 4.85 2.27 -12.03
C ALA A 25 4.57 1.98 -13.51
N GLU A 26 3.59 2.67 -14.12
CA GLU A 26 3.32 2.57 -15.56
C GLU A 26 4.53 3.02 -16.38
N GLN A 27 5.17 4.15 -16.04
CA GLN A 27 6.39 4.61 -16.73
C GLN A 27 7.53 3.59 -16.61
N ALA A 28 7.75 3.02 -15.42
CA ALA A 28 8.76 1.99 -15.20
C ALA A 28 8.50 0.74 -16.04
N SER A 29 7.23 0.31 -16.16
CA SER A 29 6.85 -0.84 -17.00
C SER A 29 7.15 -0.61 -18.50
N MET A 30 7.21 0.65 -18.93
CA MET A 30 7.61 1.05 -20.28
C MET A 30 9.13 1.22 -20.42
N GLY A 31 9.90 0.95 -19.37
CA GLY A 31 11.36 1.09 -19.34
C GLY A 31 11.85 2.53 -19.13
N ILE A 32 10.97 3.45 -18.72
CA ILE A 32 11.34 4.84 -18.46
C ILE A 32 11.97 4.93 -17.07
N THR A 33 13.21 5.39 -17.02
CA THR A 33 14.00 5.50 -15.78
C THR A 33 14.14 6.93 -15.28
N ARG A 34 13.67 7.92 -16.06
CA ARG A 34 13.73 9.34 -15.71
C ARG A 34 12.46 10.04 -16.17
N ILE A 35 11.87 10.79 -15.25
CA ILE A 35 10.64 11.54 -15.46
C ILE A 35 10.90 13.02 -15.18
N THR A 36 10.47 13.90 -16.08
CA THR A 36 10.53 15.34 -15.81
C THR A 36 9.31 15.81 -15.02
N TYR A 37 9.45 16.92 -14.31
CA TYR A 37 8.33 17.48 -13.56
C TYR A 37 7.20 17.90 -14.49
N ASP A 38 7.51 18.35 -15.71
CA ASP A 38 6.49 18.74 -16.69
C ASP A 38 5.71 17.52 -17.21
N ASP A 39 6.35 16.37 -17.40
CA ASP A 39 5.66 15.12 -17.76
C ASP A 39 4.70 14.70 -16.63
N LEU A 40 5.16 14.81 -15.39
CA LEU A 40 4.35 14.49 -14.22
C LEU A 40 3.18 15.48 -14.05
N LYS A 41 3.38 16.78 -14.28
CA LYS A 41 2.29 17.79 -14.31
C LYS A 41 1.25 17.44 -15.35
N ALA A 42 1.70 17.13 -16.56
CA ALA A 42 0.81 16.80 -17.67
C ALA A 42 0.00 15.51 -17.40
N ALA A 43 0.61 14.53 -16.73
CA ALA A 43 -0.04 13.28 -16.37
C ALA A 43 -1.07 13.43 -15.25
N LEU A 44 -0.81 14.33 -14.28
CA LEU A 44 -1.64 14.51 -13.09
C LEU A 44 -2.60 15.70 -13.18
N ASP A 45 -2.56 16.46 -14.27
CA ASP A 45 -3.28 17.73 -14.44
C ASP A 45 -2.97 18.74 -13.31
N VAL A 46 -1.73 18.73 -12.82
CA VAL A 46 -1.27 19.61 -11.74
C VAL A 46 -0.58 20.84 -12.34
N GLY A 47 -1.11 22.02 -12.03
CA GLY A 47 -0.60 23.29 -12.55
C GLY A 47 0.58 23.90 -11.78
N ASP A 48 0.87 23.44 -10.57
CA ASP A 48 1.86 24.05 -9.66
C ASP A 48 3.03 23.10 -9.33
N ASP A 49 4.25 23.55 -9.63
CA ASP A 49 5.51 22.89 -9.27
C ASP A 49 5.66 22.64 -7.77
N ARG A 50 5.08 23.51 -6.92
CA ARG A 50 5.15 23.35 -5.46
C ARG A 50 4.35 22.14 -5.00
N GLU A 51 3.22 21.88 -5.64
CA GLU A 51 2.34 20.75 -5.33
C GLU A 51 3.04 19.43 -5.67
N ILE A 52 3.63 19.34 -6.86
CA ILE A 52 4.44 18.17 -7.24
C ILE A 52 5.63 17.97 -6.31
N THR A 53 6.35 19.06 -6.01
CA THR A 53 7.51 18.97 -5.12
C THR A 53 7.10 18.47 -3.74
N ARG A 54 5.94 18.91 -3.25
CA ARG A 54 5.38 18.46 -1.98
C ARG A 54 5.04 16.97 -2.03
N VAL A 55 4.29 16.51 -3.03
CA VAL A 55 3.88 15.09 -3.12
C VAL A 55 5.09 14.18 -3.27
N LEU A 56 6.06 14.52 -4.13
CA LEU A 56 7.30 13.75 -4.30
C LEU A 56 8.12 13.70 -3.01
N ARG A 57 8.13 14.79 -2.24
CA ARG A 57 8.79 14.85 -0.94
C ARG A 57 8.09 13.96 0.09
N GLU A 58 6.77 14.04 0.16
CA GLU A 58 5.98 13.21 1.09
C GLU A 58 6.17 11.71 0.79
N ILE A 59 6.21 11.30 -0.48
CA ILE A 59 6.51 9.91 -0.88
C ILE A 59 7.91 9.49 -0.40
N ARG A 60 8.92 10.34 -0.56
CA ARG A 60 10.30 10.03 -0.14
C ARG A 60 10.52 10.01 1.36
N GLU A 61 9.70 10.71 2.12
CA GLU A 61 9.77 10.73 3.58
C GLU A 61 9.10 9.49 4.21
N ARG A 62 8.46 8.64 3.41
CA ARG A 62 7.90 7.36 3.87
C ARG A 62 9.01 6.35 4.19
N LEU A 63 8.69 5.44 5.11
CA LEU A 63 9.58 4.35 5.56
C LEU A 63 9.20 2.99 4.95
N ASP A 64 8.32 2.95 3.95
CA ASP A 64 7.83 1.75 3.28
C ASP A 64 8.33 1.65 1.85
N ASP A 65 8.36 0.46 1.25
CA ASP A 65 8.99 0.22 -0.06
C ASP A 65 8.50 1.14 -1.20
N VAL A 66 7.31 1.75 -1.05
CA VAL A 66 6.77 2.76 -1.98
C VAL A 66 7.70 3.98 -2.13
N HIS A 67 8.40 4.38 -1.07
CA HIS A 67 9.37 5.49 -1.15
C HIS A 67 10.50 5.22 -2.14
N GLU A 68 10.86 3.95 -2.36
CA GLU A 68 11.95 3.57 -3.25
C GLU A 68 11.62 3.83 -4.72
N MET A 69 10.34 3.88 -5.09
CA MET A 69 9.87 4.09 -6.47
C MET A 69 10.38 5.43 -7.06
N VAL A 70 10.49 6.46 -6.22
CA VAL A 70 10.90 7.81 -6.62
C VAL A 70 12.31 8.10 -6.09
N GLN A 71 13.26 8.18 -7.01
CA GLN A 71 14.67 8.41 -6.71
C GLN A 71 15.15 9.82 -7.07
N PHE A 72 15.97 10.40 -6.19
CA PHE A 72 16.75 11.62 -6.38
C PHE A 72 16.04 12.77 -7.14
N PRO A 73 15.05 13.46 -6.56
CA PRO A 73 14.46 14.64 -7.18
C PRO A 73 15.52 15.74 -7.34
N ILE A 74 15.83 16.09 -8.59
CA ILE A 74 16.78 17.12 -8.97
C ILE A 74 16.01 18.40 -9.32
N VAL A 75 15.90 19.29 -8.33
CA VAL A 75 15.09 20.51 -8.41
C VAL A 75 15.86 21.76 -8.90
N ASN A 76 17.19 21.75 -8.82
CA ASN A 76 18.04 22.90 -9.17
C ASN A 76 18.55 22.84 -10.62
N THR A 77 17.67 22.57 -11.58
CA THR A 77 18.02 22.53 -13.01
C THR A 77 16.96 23.24 -13.85
N VAL A 78 17.30 23.56 -15.10
CA VAL A 78 16.38 24.21 -16.07
C VAL A 78 15.13 23.35 -16.32
N ARG A 79 15.25 22.03 -16.16
CA ARG A 79 14.14 21.07 -16.26
C ARG A 79 14.24 20.07 -15.11
N PRO A 80 13.56 20.33 -13.99
CA PRO A 80 13.55 19.42 -12.85
C PRO A 80 13.09 18.01 -13.24
N TYR A 81 13.72 17.00 -12.65
CA TYR A 81 13.43 15.60 -12.93
C TYR A 81 13.71 14.73 -11.70
N PHE A 82 13.18 13.52 -11.73
CA PHE A 82 13.52 12.46 -10.77
C PHE A 82 13.78 11.16 -11.53
N GLU A 83 14.51 10.27 -10.89
CA GLU A 83 14.78 8.92 -11.39
C GLU A 83 13.76 7.94 -10.84
N VAL A 84 13.44 6.92 -11.61
CA VAL A 84 12.46 5.90 -11.26
C VAL A 84 13.21 4.62 -10.95
N HIS A 85 12.85 3.96 -9.85
CA HIS A 85 13.42 2.64 -9.57
C HIS A 85 13.04 1.65 -10.69
N PRO A 86 13.98 0.85 -11.21
CA PRO A 86 13.72 -0.03 -12.36
C PRO A 86 12.62 -1.08 -12.09
N ASN A 87 12.39 -1.42 -10.82
CA ASN A 87 11.32 -2.33 -10.39
C ASN A 87 10.14 -1.61 -9.75
N ALA A 88 9.93 -0.31 -10.03
CA ALA A 88 8.84 0.45 -9.43
C ALA A 88 7.46 -0.14 -9.77
N ASP A 89 7.33 -0.78 -10.94
CA ASP A 89 6.16 -1.57 -11.33
C ASP A 89 5.90 -2.74 -10.35
N TYR A 90 6.92 -3.56 -10.08
CA TYR A 90 6.81 -4.68 -9.14
C TYR A 90 6.55 -4.24 -7.70
N ILE A 91 7.21 -3.16 -7.26
CA ILE A 91 7.01 -2.58 -5.93
C ILE A 91 5.55 -2.14 -5.77
N TRP A 92 5.01 -1.45 -6.78
CA TRP A 92 3.64 -0.97 -6.74
C TRP A 92 2.61 -2.10 -6.81
N ASP A 93 2.87 -3.14 -7.60
CA ASP A 93 2.01 -4.31 -7.68
C ASP A 93 1.97 -5.11 -6.36
N ASP A 94 3.11 -5.25 -5.67
CA ASP A 94 3.18 -5.88 -4.35
C ASP A 94 2.41 -5.06 -3.32
N TYR A 95 2.59 -3.73 -3.32
CA TYR A 95 1.82 -2.83 -2.46
C TYR A 95 0.31 -3.02 -2.66
N ARG A 96 -0.18 -2.94 -3.91
CA ARG A 96 -1.61 -3.06 -4.21
C ARG A 96 -2.17 -4.42 -3.83
N ARG A 97 -1.38 -5.48 -4.00
CA ARG A 97 -1.76 -6.84 -3.60
C ARG A 97 -1.86 -6.95 -2.08
N ALA A 98 -0.85 -6.50 -1.35
CA ALA A 98 -0.82 -6.51 0.10
C ALA A 98 -1.99 -5.70 0.69
N GLU A 99 -2.32 -4.56 0.08
CA GLU A 99 -3.45 -3.72 0.47
C GLU A 99 -4.79 -4.45 0.27
N HIS A 100 -5.00 -5.02 -0.91
CA HIS A 100 -6.21 -5.79 -1.21
C HIS A 100 -6.36 -7.01 -0.29
N GLU A 101 -5.27 -7.73 0.01
CA GLU A 101 -5.28 -8.85 0.95
C GLU A 101 -5.60 -8.40 2.38
N ALA A 102 -5.06 -7.25 2.82
CA ALA A 102 -5.35 -6.68 4.13
C ALA A 102 -6.83 -6.24 4.26
N GLU A 103 -7.41 -5.68 3.20
CA GLU A 103 -8.84 -5.36 3.14
C GLU A 103 -9.73 -6.60 3.25
N HIS A 104 -9.33 -7.71 2.61
CA HIS A 104 -10.09 -8.97 2.62
C HIS A 104 -9.95 -9.79 3.92
N LEU A 105 -8.92 -9.53 4.72
CA LEU A 105 -8.79 -10.09 6.08
C LEU A 105 -9.57 -9.27 7.12
N GLY A 106 -10.15 -8.14 6.71
CA GLY A 106 -11.11 -7.37 7.48
C GLY A 106 -12.49 -8.04 7.46
N PHE A 107 -12.78 -8.80 8.51
CA PHE A 107 -14.14 -9.21 8.95
C PHE A 107 -14.80 -10.40 8.22
N ASP A 108 -14.26 -11.62 8.38
CA ASP A 108 -15.13 -12.78 8.56
C ASP A 108 -15.50 -12.86 10.05
N GLY A 109 -16.42 -11.97 10.45
CA GLY A 109 -17.18 -12.09 11.68
C GLY A 109 -18.27 -13.13 11.50
N SER A 110 -17.90 -14.39 11.27
CA SER A 110 -18.74 -15.50 11.69
C SER A 110 -18.58 -15.59 13.21
N ASP A 111 -19.44 -14.84 13.90
CA ASP A 111 -19.86 -15.13 15.27
C ASP A 111 -20.05 -16.65 15.38
N ASP A 112 -19.12 -17.29 16.08
CA ASP A 112 -19.27 -18.64 16.60
C ASP A 112 -20.43 -18.53 17.60
N ALA A 113 -21.64 -18.61 17.04
CA ALA A 113 -22.88 -18.60 17.78
C ALA A 113 -22.81 -19.81 18.70
N LEU A 114 -22.54 -19.48 19.95
CA LEU A 114 -22.57 -20.28 21.16
C LEU A 114 -23.94 -20.98 21.24
N GLU A 115 -24.17 -22.01 20.43
CA GLU A 115 -25.27 -22.96 20.65
C GLU A 115 -24.86 -23.86 21.81
N THR A 116 -25.18 -23.36 22.99
CA THR A 116 -25.49 -24.16 24.16
C THR A 116 -26.51 -25.23 23.77
N SER A 117 -26.07 -26.47 23.51
CA SER A 117 -26.99 -27.61 23.46
C SER A 117 -26.36 -28.85 24.08
N ASP A 118 -27.00 -29.24 25.17
CA ASP A 118 -27.07 -30.56 25.79
C ASP A 118 -25.84 -31.17 26.45
N CYS A 119 -25.77 -30.93 27.76
CA CYS A 119 -25.18 -31.83 28.74
C CYS A 119 -25.76 -33.25 28.62
N PRO A 120 -24.98 -34.30 28.35
CA PRO A 120 -25.39 -35.64 28.72
C PRO A 120 -25.11 -35.83 30.22
N VAL A 121 -26.19 -35.90 30.98
CA VAL A 121 -26.25 -36.37 32.37
C VAL A 121 -25.42 -37.64 32.53
N TYR A 122 -24.44 -37.62 33.43
CA TYR A 122 -23.72 -38.82 33.88
C TYR A 122 -24.74 -39.81 34.47
N SER A 123 -25.13 -40.80 33.67
CA SER A 123 -25.89 -41.96 34.11
C SER A 123 -24.93 -42.90 34.84
N TYR A 124 -25.05 -42.96 36.16
CA TYR A 124 -24.35 -43.94 37.00
C TYR A 124 -24.94 -45.33 36.71
N ALA A 125 -24.29 -46.09 35.84
CA ALA A 125 -24.57 -47.50 35.65
C ALA A 125 -23.91 -48.30 36.78
N ALA A 126 -24.70 -48.69 37.77
CA ALA A 126 -24.33 -49.74 38.72
C ALA A 126 -25.40 -50.84 38.72
N CYS A 127 -25.17 -51.86 37.89
CA CYS A 127 -25.67 -53.23 38.03
C CYS A 127 -24.53 -54.13 37.51
N THR A 128 -24.13 -55.27 38.06
CA THR A 128 -24.46 -56.12 39.23
C THR A 128 -23.48 -57.29 39.12
N ALA A 129 -22.94 -57.78 40.23
CA ALA A 129 -22.65 -59.20 40.46
C ALA A 129 -22.39 -59.42 41.96
#